data_AF-A0A0Q8MK93-F1
#
_entry.id   AF-A0A0Q8MK93-F1
#
_cell.length_a   1.000
_cell.length_b   1.000
_cell.length_c   1.000
_cell.angle_alpha   90.00
_cell.angle_beta   90.00
_cell.angle_gamma   90.00
#
_symmetry.space_group_name_H-M   'P 1'
#
loop_
_entity.id
_entity.type
_entity.pdbx_description
1 polymer ?
#
loop_
_entity_poly.entity_id
_entity_poly.type
_entity_poly.pdbx_seq_one_letter_code
_entity_poly.pdbx_strand_id
1 'polypeptide(L)'
;MTIKLTSNLRLAAVSVAAAALTLLSAGTSAAAPYTDTVEAPLGYFTPTPADTVSSPYYRGFGQDWGYTHGAIAGAFTTATLNISAFDVDAAQGEIDKIYAYDNGVLTEIGSLAGANDIYSFTGFNLGSNFFDDIAGGLQVFMKIDINDAGWFVSLAKSSLSVDNGSLPNPNPGGVPEPATWAMMIIGFGAVGSMVRNNRRRNVFAAV
;
A
#
# COMPACT_ATOMS: atom_id res chain seq x y z
N MET A 1 3.94 88.26 48.73
CA MET A 1 4.30 86.82 48.76
C MET A 1 3.08 86.09 48.23
N THR A 2 2.79 86.00 46.92
CA THR A 2 3.60 85.48 45.78
C THR A 2 4.08 84.06 46.09
N ILE A 3 3.77 82.98 45.36
CA ILE A 3 3.79 82.74 43.89
C ILE A 3 2.85 81.55 43.53
N LYS A 4 2.24 81.59 42.32
CA LYS A 4 1.58 80.48 41.58
C LYS A 4 2.62 79.54 40.94
N LEU A 5 2.37 78.22 40.88
CA LEU A 5 2.82 77.38 39.76
C LEU A 5 2.00 76.07 39.63
N THR A 6 1.49 75.85 38.43
CA THR A 6 0.87 74.64 37.88
C THR A 6 1.93 73.70 37.28
N SER A 7 1.78 72.37 37.38
CA SER A 7 2.26 71.43 36.34
C SER A 7 1.78 69.98 36.54
N ASN A 8 0.81 69.58 35.72
CA ASN A 8 0.80 68.45 34.78
C ASN A 8 1.54 67.11 35.06
N LEU A 9 0.77 66.05 34.76
CA LEU A 9 1.16 64.78 34.11
C LEU A 9 2.01 63.81 34.94
N ARG A 10 1.45 62.63 35.27
CA ARG A 10 1.86 61.34 34.66
C ARG A 10 0.71 60.34 34.63
N LEU A 11 0.41 59.93 33.40
CA LEU A 11 -0.38 58.78 32.97
C LEU A 11 0.02 57.52 33.77
N ALA A 12 -0.91 56.90 34.50
CA ALA A 12 -0.82 55.49 34.83
C ALA A 12 -1.94 54.80 34.06
N ALA A 13 -1.61 54.36 32.85
CA ALA A 13 -2.46 53.51 32.05
C ALA A 13 -2.73 52.21 32.83
N VAL A 14 -3.96 52.05 33.30
CA VAL A 14 -4.46 50.73 33.70
C VAL A 14 -4.79 49.99 32.41
N SER A 15 -3.76 49.45 31.77
CA SER A 15 -3.92 48.47 30.71
C SER A 15 -4.41 47.17 31.34
N VAL A 16 -5.72 46.95 31.32
CA VAL A 16 -6.30 45.62 31.50
C VAL A 16 -5.87 44.80 30.29
N ALA A 17 -4.73 44.12 30.41
CA ALA A 17 -4.33 43.12 29.46
C ALA A 17 -5.29 41.94 29.59
N ALA A 18 -6.24 41.84 28.66
CA ALA A 18 -7.04 40.64 28.47
C ALA A 18 -6.10 39.49 28.10
N ALA A 19 -5.86 38.58 29.04
CA ALA A 19 -5.19 37.32 28.74
C ALA A 19 -6.15 36.44 27.93
N ALA A 20 -6.06 36.54 26.60
CA ALA A 20 -6.67 35.57 25.70
C ALA A 20 -5.88 34.26 25.83
N LEU A 21 -6.32 33.38 26.72
CA LEU A 21 -5.84 32.00 26.81
C LEU A 21 -6.40 31.26 25.59
N THR A 22 -5.66 31.27 24.49
CA THR A 22 -5.94 30.38 23.36
C THR A 22 -5.67 28.96 23.82
N LEU A 23 -6.71 28.21 24.17
CA LEU A 23 -6.62 26.77 24.23
C LEU A 23 -6.32 26.29 22.81
N LEU A 24 -5.05 26.00 22.52
CA LEU A 24 -4.72 25.12 21.41
C LEU A 24 -5.20 23.73 21.82
N SER A 25 -6.42 23.37 21.42
CA SER A 25 -6.77 21.97 21.30
C SER A 25 -5.82 21.40 20.25
N ALA A 26 -4.73 20.77 20.69
CA ALA A 26 -3.97 19.85 19.85
C ALA A 26 -4.93 18.69 19.54
N GLY A 27 -5.75 18.87 18.50
CA GLY A 27 -6.45 17.75 17.90
C GLY A 27 -5.37 16.81 17.41
N THR A 28 -5.28 15.63 18.01
CA THR A 28 -4.54 14.52 17.42
C THR A 28 -5.26 14.20 16.12
N SER A 29 -4.82 14.80 15.01
CA SER A 29 -5.28 14.39 13.69
C SER A 29 -4.93 12.92 13.55
N ALA A 30 -5.94 12.05 13.51
CA ALA A 30 -5.75 10.66 13.11
C ALA A 30 -5.01 10.65 11.76
N ALA A 31 -4.07 9.73 11.56
CA ALA A 31 -3.39 9.63 10.28
C ALA A 31 -4.41 9.42 9.16
N ALA A 32 -4.09 9.95 7.98
CA ALA A 32 -4.88 9.67 6.80
C ALA A 32 -4.82 8.15 6.52
N PRO A 33 -5.96 7.51 6.22
CA PRO A 33 -5.99 6.10 5.83
C PRO A 33 -5.00 5.86 4.68
N TYR A 34 -4.18 4.83 4.82
CA TYR A 34 -3.12 4.53 3.87
C TYR A 34 -2.94 3.03 3.70
N THR A 35 -2.56 2.60 2.50
CA THR A 35 -2.28 1.21 2.18
C THR A 35 -0.99 1.11 1.37
N ASP A 36 -0.02 0.35 1.88
CA ASP A 36 1.13 -0.12 1.12
C ASP A 36 0.81 -1.49 0.52
N THR A 37 1.25 -1.75 -0.72
CA THR A 37 1.02 -3.05 -1.37
C THR A 37 2.30 -3.57 -2.00
N VAL A 38 2.65 -4.81 -1.63
CA VAL A 38 3.69 -5.60 -2.26
C VAL A 38 3.03 -6.60 -3.19
N GLU A 39 3.49 -6.63 -4.43
CA GLU A 39 2.98 -7.50 -5.48
C GLU A 39 4.12 -7.79 -6.48
N ALA A 40 3.83 -8.57 -7.53
CA ALA A 40 4.78 -8.84 -8.59
C ALA A 40 5.32 -7.52 -9.20
N PRO A 41 6.58 -7.46 -9.64
CA PRO A 41 7.53 -8.56 -9.86
C PRO A 41 8.41 -8.90 -8.65
N LEU A 42 8.05 -8.44 -7.45
CA LEU A 42 8.84 -8.74 -6.25
C LEU A 42 8.55 -10.16 -5.76
N GLY A 43 9.59 -10.84 -5.27
CA GLY A 43 9.45 -12.16 -4.64
C GLY A 43 8.76 -13.20 -5.54
N TYR A 44 7.85 -13.95 -4.94
CA TYR A 44 7.08 -15.00 -5.61
C TYR A 44 5.60 -14.66 -5.75
N PHE A 45 5.27 -13.36 -5.81
CA PHE A 45 3.91 -12.92 -6.12
C PHE A 45 3.58 -13.20 -7.58
N THR A 46 2.39 -13.75 -7.83
CA THR A 46 1.90 -14.09 -9.16
C THR A 46 1.67 -12.83 -9.99
N PRO A 47 2.29 -12.69 -11.17
CA PRO A 47 2.15 -11.49 -11.99
C PRO A 47 0.85 -11.44 -12.76
N THR A 48 0.34 -12.58 -13.26
CA THR A 48 -0.92 -12.64 -14.01
C THR A 48 -1.76 -13.84 -13.59
N PRO A 49 -3.08 -13.84 -13.80
CA PRO A 49 -3.91 -15.00 -13.48
C PRO A 49 -3.46 -16.30 -14.19
N ALA A 50 -2.81 -16.20 -15.36
CA ALA A 50 -2.32 -17.36 -16.10
C ALA A 50 -1.11 -18.03 -15.42
N ASP A 51 -0.41 -17.32 -14.53
CA ASP A 51 0.78 -17.80 -13.84
C ASP A 51 0.47 -18.46 -12.49
N THR A 52 -0.81 -18.53 -12.12
CA THR A 52 -1.29 -19.02 -10.81
C THR A 52 -0.85 -20.44 -10.49
N VAL A 53 -0.66 -21.31 -11.48
CA VAL A 53 -0.20 -22.71 -11.31
C VAL A 53 1.19 -22.94 -11.90
N SER A 54 1.92 -21.84 -12.13
CA SER A 54 3.23 -21.87 -12.81
C SER A 54 4.36 -21.66 -11.81
N SER A 55 5.44 -22.43 -11.97
CA SER A 55 6.70 -22.14 -11.28
C SER A 55 7.27 -20.79 -11.77
N PRO A 56 7.81 -19.94 -10.89
CA PRO A 56 8.09 -20.19 -9.46
C PRO A 56 7.01 -19.67 -8.48
N TYR A 57 5.83 -19.28 -8.97
CA TYR A 57 4.80 -18.59 -8.19
C TYR A 57 3.91 -19.54 -7.38
N TYR A 58 3.57 -20.69 -7.96
CA TYR A 58 2.87 -21.77 -7.28
C TYR A 58 3.83 -22.56 -6.41
N ARG A 59 3.64 -22.53 -5.08
CA ARG A 59 4.60 -23.02 -4.10
C ARG A 59 3.96 -23.97 -3.10
N GLY A 60 4.68 -25.02 -2.71
CA GLY A 60 4.21 -26.03 -1.76
C GLY A 60 5.16 -26.22 -0.58
N PHE A 61 5.02 -27.35 0.12
CA PHE A 61 5.79 -27.68 1.32
C PHE A 61 7.30 -27.43 1.18
N GLY A 62 7.88 -26.78 2.19
CA GLY A 62 9.32 -26.48 2.27
C GLY A 62 9.78 -25.36 1.33
N GLN A 63 8.87 -24.74 0.57
CA GLN A 63 9.14 -23.58 -0.29
C GLN A 63 8.76 -22.27 0.40
N ASP A 64 9.01 -22.17 1.70
CA ASP A 64 8.75 -20.98 2.50
C ASP A 64 9.48 -19.75 1.94
N TRP A 65 8.92 -18.56 2.17
CA TRP A 65 9.52 -17.31 1.75
C TRP A 65 8.97 -16.12 2.52
N GLY A 66 9.62 -14.96 2.37
CA GLY A 66 9.19 -13.72 3.00
C GLY A 66 9.45 -12.51 2.12
N TYR A 67 8.90 -11.38 2.55
CA TYR A 67 8.97 -10.08 1.87
C TYR A 67 8.86 -8.96 2.90
N THR A 68 9.11 -7.73 2.45
CA THR A 68 9.07 -6.54 3.31
C THR A 68 8.16 -5.49 2.69
N HIS A 69 7.28 -4.92 3.52
CA HIS A 69 6.47 -3.77 3.18
C HIS A 69 7.28 -2.47 3.23
N GLY A 70 6.82 -1.46 2.48
CA GLY A 70 7.34 -0.11 2.65
C GLY A 70 7.12 0.41 4.06
N ALA A 71 8.05 1.23 4.56
CA ALA A 71 7.89 1.90 5.85
C ALA A 71 6.69 2.87 5.80
N ILE A 72 5.75 2.70 6.71
CA ILE A 72 4.59 3.60 6.87
C ILE A 72 4.86 4.52 8.05
N ALA A 73 5.49 5.67 7.78
CA ALA A 73 5.83 6.64 8.81
C ALA A 73 4.60 7.43 9.29
N GLY A 74 4.57 7.75 10.59
CA GLY A 74 3.50 8.54 11.21
C GLY A 74 2.77 7.77 12.31
N ALA A 75 1.83 8.45 12.97
CA ALA A 75 1.02 7.83 14.01
C ALA A 75 -0.31 7.34 13.43
N PHE A 76 -0.54 6.04 13.44
CA PHE A 76 -1.81 5.40 13.08
C PHE A 76 -2.40 4.68 14.29
N THR A 77 -3.69 4.35 14.24
CA THR A 77 -4.45 3.75 15.35
C THR A 77 -4.81 2.29 15.11
N THR A 78 -4.96 1.89 13.85
CA THR A 78 -5.20 0.50 13.46
C THR A 78 -4.26 0.07 12.34
N ALA A 79 -3.97 -1.22 12.28
CA ALA A 79 -3.23 -1.84 11.20
C ALA A 79 -3.80 -3.23 10.88
N THR A 80 -3.95 -3.51 9.59
CA THR A 80 -4.37 -4.83 9.08
C THR A 80 -3.49 -5.22 7.91
N LEU A 81 -2.86 -6.38 7.99
CA LEU A 81 -2.17 -7.01 6.86
C LEU A 81 -3.18 -7.85 6.08
N ASN A 82 -3.30 -7.65 4.78
CA ASN A 82 -4.25 -8.36 3.93
C ASN A 82 -3.48 -9.10 2.84
N ILE A 83 -3.49 -10.43 2.86
CA ILE A 83 -2.76 -11.24 1.88
C ILE A 83 -3.76 -11.89 0.94
N SER A 84 -3.62 -11.64 -0.36
CA SER A 84 -4.42 -12.26 -1.41
C SER A 84 -3.75 -13.55 -1.87
N ALA A 85 -4.46 -14.66 -1.73
CA ALA A 85 -4.02 -15.98 -2.13
C ALA A 85 -5.09 -16.64 -3.01
N PHE A 86 -4.65 -17.50 -3.92
CA PHE A 86 -5.52 -18.31 -4.76
C PHE A 86 -5.81 -19.66 -4.12
N ASP A 87 -7.07 -20.08 -4.18
CA ASP A 87 -7.50 -21.47 -3.93
C ASP A 87 -7.09 -22.02 -2.55
N VAL A 88 -7.20 -21.18 -1.52
CA VAL A 88 -6.87 -21.61 -0.15
C VAL A 88 -8.04 -22.38 0.46
N ASP A 89 -7.88 -23.69 0.53
CA ASP A 89 -8.84 -24.70 0.97
C ASP A 89 -8.64 -25.04 2.47
N ALA A 90 -8.62 -24.00 3.30
CA ALA A 90 -8.37 -24.14 4.75
C ALA A 90 -9.37 -25.08 5.46
N ALA A 91 -10.60 -25.19 4.94
CA ALA A 91 -11.61 -26.11 5.47
C ALA A 91 -11.32 -27.59 5.16
N GLN A 92 -10.54 -27.86 4.11
CA GLN A 92 -10.07 -29.19 3.71
C GLN A 92 -8.71 -29.56 4.32
N GLY A 93 -8.13 -28.67 5.13
CA GLY A 93 -6.91 -28.93 5.89
C GLY A 93 -5.64 -28.35 5.29
N GLU A 94 -5.73 -27.49 4.27
CA GLU A 94 -4.61 -26.64 3.87
C GLU A 94 -4.26 -25.65 4.98
N ILE A 95 -2.99 -25.57 5.37
CA ILE A 95 -2.54 -24.68 6.43
C ILE A 95 -1.26 -23.97 5.99
N ASP A 96 -1.43 -22.75 5.49
CA ASP A 96 -0.34 -21.82 5.25
C ASP A 96 -0.30 -20.79 6.37
N LYS A 97 0.80 -20.75 7.10
CA LYS A 97 0.96 -19.87 8.26
C LYS A 97 1.67 -18.59 7.90
N ILE A 98 1.15 -17.48 8.42
CA ILE A 98 1.72 -16.16 8.24
C ILE A 98 2.35 -15.70 9.55
N TYR A 99 3.56 -15.16 9.40
CA TYR A 99 4.35 -14.60 10.47
C TYR A 99 4.75 -13.18 10.10
N ALA A 100 4.90 -12.34 11.12
CA ALA A 100 5.52 -11.03 10.99
C ALA A 100 6.62 -10.89 12.05
N TYR A 101 7.65 -10.11 11.75
CA TYR A 101 8.66 -9.77 12.75
C TYR A 101 8.09 -8.71 13.71
N ASP A 102 8.15 -9.02 15.00
CA ASP A 102 7.89 -8.10 16.13
C ASP A 102 9.23 -7.90 16.84
N ASN A 103 9.81 -6.69 16.72
CA ASN A 103 11.10 -6.37 17.35
C ASN A 103 12.21 -7.39 17.01
N GLY A 104 12.22 -7.88 15.76
CA GLY A 104 13.17 -8.89 15.27
C GLY A 104 12.86 -10.34 15.65
N VAL A 105 11.75 -10.59 16.36
CA VAL A 105 11.26 -11.94 16.67
C VAL A 105 10.17 -12.33 15.68
N LEU A 106 10.33 -13.49 15.04
CA LEU A 106 9.32 -14.01 14.12
C LEU A 106 8.08 -14.50 14.90
N THR A 107 6.97 -13.79 14.75
CA THR A 107 5.74 -14.01 15.52
C THR A 107 4.61 -14.47 14.59
N GLU A 108 3.92 -15.55 14.96
CA GLU A 108 2.77 -16.06 14.21
C GLU A 108 1.59 -15.09 14.35
N ILE A 109 1.02 -14.66 13.23
CA ILE A 109 -0.14 -13.76 13.23
C ILE A 109 -1.43 -14.44 12.75
N GLY A 110 -1.32 -15.61 12.11
CA GLY A 110 -2.46 -16.44 11.74
C GLY A 110 -2.15 -17.39 10.58
N SER A 111 -3.21 -17.93 9.98
CA SER A 111 -3.14 -18.75 8.77
C SER A 111 -3.94 -18.10 7.65
N LEU A 112 -3.53 -18.34 6.41
CA LEU A 112 -4.33 -17.99 5.26
C LEU A 112 -5.68 -18.72 5.31
N ALA A 113 -6.68 -18.04 4.79
CA ALA A 113 -8.02 -18.55 4.59
C ALA A 113 -8.55 -17.98 3.28
N GLY A 114 -9.13 -18.83 2.45
CA GLY A 114 -9.63 -18.42 1.15
C GLY A 114 -10.84 -19.23 0.72
N ALA A 115 -11.04 -19.24 -0.58
CA ALA A 115 -12.13 -19.93 -1.23
C ALA A 115 -11.60 -20.62 -2.49
N ASN A 116 -12.25 -21.74 -2.83
CA ASN A 116 -11.87 -22.61 -3.92
C ASN A 116 -11.91 -21.87 -5.28
N ASP A 117 -10.86 -22.05 -6.08
CA ASP A 117 -10.68 -21.51 -7.44
C ASP A 117 -10.74 -19.97 -7.57
N ILE A 118 -10.54 -19.21 -6.48
CA ILE A 118 -10.55 -17.74 -6.53
C ILE A 118 -9.43 -17.09 -5.71
N TYR A 119 -9.01 -15.90 -6.14
CA TYR A 119 -8.19 -15.02 -5.30
C TYR A 119 -9.07 -14.32 -4.25
N SER A 120 -8.69 -14.42 -2.99
CA SER A 120 -9.33 -13.71 -1.89
C SER A 120 -8.32 -13.23 -0.86
N PHE A 121 -8.63 -12.10 -0.21
CA PHE A 121 -7.84 -11.63 0.92
C PHE A 121 -8.15 -12.42 2.18
N THR A 122 -7.09 -12.81 2.90
CA THR A 122 -7.12 -13.08 4.33
C THR A 122 -6.62 -11.83 5.07
N GLY A 123 -7.40 -11.32 6.02
CA GLY A 123 -7.02 -10.16 6.84
C GLY A 123 -6.49 -10.57 8.21
N PHE A 124 -5.35 -10.01 8.60
CA PHE A 124 -4.70 -10.18 9.90
C PHE A 124 -4.64 -8.84 10.62
N ASN A 125 -5.32 -8.72 11.75
CA ASN A 125 -5.25 -7.52 12.58
C ASN A 125 -3.92 -7.49 13.33
N LEU A 126 -3.13 -6.45 13.12
CA LEU A 126 -1.85 -6.25 13.79
C LEU A 126 -2.05 -5.36 15.01
N GLY A 127 -1.65 -5.87 16.17
CA GLY A 127 -1.68 -5.10 17.41
C GLY A 127 -0.71 -3.92 17.40
N SER A 128 -0.88 -3.02 18.36
CA SER A 128 0.00 -1.85 18.52
C SER A 128 1.47 -2.19 18.77
N ASN A 129 1.75 -3.44 19.15
CA ASN A 129 3.11 -3.99 19.30
C ASN A 129 3.88 -4.10 17.96
N PHE A 130 3.20 -4.06 16.80
CA PHE A 130 3.84 -4.08 15.48
C PHE A 130 4.01 -2.68 14.88
N PHE A 131 3.56 -1.61 15.55
CA PHE A 131 3.46 -0.29 14.90
C PHE A 131 4.83 0.33 14.63
N ASP A 132 5.81 0.06 15.48
CA ASP A 132 7.22 0.38 15.27
C ASP A 132 7.83 -0.44 14.12
N ASP A 133 7.53 -1.74 14.03
CA ASP A 133 7.97 -2.56 12.90
C ASP A 133 7.35 -2.10 11.57
N ILE A 134 6.07 -1.71 11.56
CA ILE A 134 5.39 -1.10 10.40
C ILE A 134 6.05 0.23 10.02
N ALA A 135 6.36 1.07 11.01
CA ALA A 135 7.06 2.34 10.78
C ALA A 135 8.49 2.14 10.25
N GLY A 136 9.13 1.00 10.56
CA GLY A 136 10.45 0.60 10.05
C GLY A 136 10.42 -0.18 8.72
N GLY A 137 9.26 -0.67 8.31
CA GLY A 137 9.09 -1.59 7.17
C GLY A 137 8.82 -3.01 7.66
N LEU A 138 7.54 -3.37 7.78
CA LEU A 138 7.11 -4.65 8.32
C LEU A 138 7.64 -5.81 7.47
N GLN A 139 8.36 -6.73 8.10
CA GLN A 139 8.85 -7.95 7.47
C GLN A 139 7.85 -9.08 7.71
N VAL A 140 7.46 -9.76 6.64
CA VAL A 140 6.46 -10.84 6.64
C VAL A 140 7.12 -12.12 6.13
N PHE A 141 6.75 -13.25 6.71
CA PHE A 141 7.21 -14.57 6.31
C PHE A 141 6.03 -15.54 6.27
N MET A 142 6.01 -16.42 5.27
CA MET A 142 5.00 -17.46 5.13
C MET A 142 5.65 -18.83 5.22
N LYS A 143 5.06 -19.68 6.05
CA LYS A 143 5.32 -21.13 6.04
C LYS A 143 4.21 -21.82 5.26
N ILE A 144 4.60 -22.49 4.19
CA ILE A 144 3.68 -23.10 3.24
C ILE A 144 3.46 -24.56 3.59
N ASP A 145 2.19 -24.97 3.56
CA ASP A 145 1.75 -26.35 3.75
C ASP A 145 2.41 -27.01 4.98
N ILE A 146 2.23 -26.43 6.17
CA ILE A 146 2.99 -26.83 7.37
C ILE A 146 2.80 -28.31 7.76
N ASN A 147 1.74 -28.95 7.26
CA ASN A 147 1.43 -30.36 7.51
C ASN A 147 1.87 -31.30 6.38
N ASP A 148 2.50 -30.79 5.31
CA ASP A 148 2.88 -31.55 4.11
C ASP A 148 1.69 -32.35 3.55
N ALA A 149 0.54 -31.68 3.43
CA ALA A 149 -0.70 -32.25 2.94
C ALA A 149 -0.76 -32.27 1.39
N GLY A 150 0.26 -31.71 0.72
CA GLY A 150 0.38 -31.68 -0.74
C GLY A 150 -0.34 -30.51 -1.39
N TRP A 151 -0.72 -29.51 -0.58
CA TRP A 151 -1.34 -28.28 -1.05
C TRP A 151 -0.29 -27.28 -1.51
N PHE A 152 -0.73 -26.37 -2.37
CA PHE A 152 0.13 -25.35 -2.95
C PHE A 152 -0.63 -24.05 -3.00
N VAL A 153 0.10 -22.97 -2.78
CA VAL A 153 -0.45 -21.63 -2.71
C VAL A 153 0.23 -20.71 -3.72
N SER A 154 -0.55 -19.79 -4.27
CA SER A 154 -0.10 -18.67 -5.09
C SER A 154 -0.57 -17.37 -4.47
N LEU A 155 0.35 -16.44 -4.18
CA LEU A 155 0.02 -15.13 -3.65
C LEU A 155 -0.04 -14.10 -4.76
N ALA A 156 -1.11 -13.32 -4.85
CA ALA A 156 -1.17 -12.19 -5.77
C ALA A 156 -0.61 -10.91 -5.15
N LYS A 157 -0.99 -10.62 -3.90
CA LYS A 157 -0.70 -9.35 -3.24
C LYS A 157 -0.57 -9.52 -1.73
N SER A 158 0.22 -8.66 -1.12
CA SER A 158 0.12 -8.35 0.31
C SER A 158 -0.11 -6.85 0.45
N SER A 159 -1.16 -6.46 1.16
CA SER A 159 -1.56 -5.07 1.36
C SER A 159 -1.63 -4.74 2.86
N LEU A 160 -0.71 -3.90 3.33
CA LEU A 160 -0.67 -3.39 4.69
C LEU A 160 -1.46 -2.10 4.76
N SER A 161 -2.63 -2.15 5.39
CA SER A 161 -3.56 -1.03 5.53
C SER A 161 -3.52 -0.49 6.96
N VAL A 162 -3.38 0.83 7.09
CA VAL A 162 -3.48 1.55 8.36
C VAL A 162 -4.70 2.46 8.36
N ASP A 163 -5.36 2.56 9.51
CA ASP A 163 -6.56 3.39 9.71
C ASP A 163 -7.66 3.16 8.65
N ASN A 164 -7.81 1.91 8.20
CA ASN A 164 -8.75 1.46 7.17
C ASN A 164 -8.47 2.04 5.77
N GLY A 165 -7.19 2.14 5.38
CA GLY A 165 -6.80 2.38 3.99
C GLY A 165 -7.49 1.42 3.02
N SER A 166 -7.86 1.91 1.84
CA SER A 166 -8.54 1.12 0.81
C SER A 166 -7.66 -0.03 0.32
N LEU A 167 -8.24 -1.21 0.17
CA LEU A 167 -7.55 -2.36 -0.43
C LEU A 167 -7.64 -2.34 -1.96
N PRO A 168 -6.61 -2.82 -2.66
CA PRO A 168 -6.67 -3.02 -4.11
C PRO A 168 -7.54 -4.24 -4.46
N ASN A 169 -7.75 -4.48 -5.75
CA ASN A 169 -8.33 -5.74 -6.23
C ASN A 169 -7.41 -6.93 -5.81
N PRO A 170 -7.94 -8.02 -5.25
CA PRO A 170 -7.14 -9.18 -4.83
C PRO A 170 -6.47 -9.91 -6.01
N ASN A 171 -7.03 -9.84 -7.21
CA ASN A 171 -6.48 -10.53 -8.37
C ASN A 171 -5.12 -9.93 -8.77
N PRO A 172 -4.19 -10.76 -9.27
CA PRO A 172 -2.92 -10.28 -9.79
C PRO A 172 -3.15 -9.32 -10.96
N GLY A 173 -2.32 -8.30 -11.07
CA GLY A 173 -2.49 -7.24 -12.06
C GLY A 173 -2.37 -7.76 -13.48
N GLY A 174 -3.39 -7.52 -14.32
CA GLY A 174 -3.20 -7.65 -15.77
C GLY A 174 -2.24 -6.57 -16.24
N VAL A 175 -1.00 -6.94 -16.57
CA VAL A 175 -0.11 -6.07 -17.33
C VAL A 175 -0.90 -5.57 -18.54
N PRO A 176 -0.95 -4.27 -18.85
CA PRO A 176 -1.47 -3.81 -20.13
C PRO A 176 -0.71 -4.53 -21.23
N GLU A 177 -1.36 -5.51 -21.84
CA GLU A 177 -0.71 -6.49 -22.68
C GLU A 177 0.04 -5.82 -23.85
N PRO A 178 0.96 -6.52 -24.53
CA PRO A 178 1.61 -6.06 -25.76
C PRO A 178 0.64 -5.44 -26.80
N ALA A 179 -0.65 -5.75 -26.73
CA ALA A 179 -1.70 -5.09 -27.48
C ALA A 179 -1.76 -3.57 -27.26
N THR A 180 -1.54 -3.03 -26.06
CA THR A 180 -1.50 -1.57 -25.83
C THR A 180 -0.33 -0.94 -26.58
N TRP A 181 0.83 -1.58 -26.56
CA TRP A 181 2.00 -1.15 -27.32
C TRP A 181 1.74 -1.25 -28.82
N ALA A 182 1.12 -2.34 -29.27
CA ALA A 182 0.73 -2.52 -30.67
C ALA A 182 -0.29 -1.45 -31.11
N MET A 183 -1.26 -1.11 -30.28
CA MET A 183 -2.26 -0.07 -30.56
C MET A 183 -1.62 1.33 -30.59
N MET A 184 -0.63 1.60 -29.75
CA MET A 184 0.15 2.84 -29.85
C MET A 184 1.00 2.88 -31.12
N ILE A 185 1.70 1.80 -31.47
CA ILE A 185 2.49 1.71 -32.70
C ILE A 185 1.60 1.86 -33.94
N ILE A 186 0.44 1.20 -33.97
CA ILE A 186 -0.54 1.31 -35.06
C ILE A 186 -1.09 2.74 -35.11
N GLY A 187 -1.47 3.31 -33.96
CA GLY A 187 -1.99 4.68 -33.87
C GLY A 187 -0.98 5.72 -34.37
N PHE A 188 0.25 5.70 -33.85
CA PHE A 188 1.31 6.62 -34.27
C PHE A 188 1.78 6.36 -35.71
N GLY A 189 1.84 5.10 -36.13
CA GLY A 189 2.17 4.72 -37.51
C GLY A 189 1.13 5.21 -38.52
N ALA A 190 -0.16 5.13 -38.19
CA ALA A 190 -1.24 5.65 -39.01
C ALA A 190 -1.18 7.18 -39.13
N VAL A 191 -1.04 7.91 -38.02
CA VAL A 191 -0.92 9.37 -38.02
C VAL A 191 0.32 9.82 -38.80
N GLY A 192 1.48 9.20 -38.55
CA GLY A 192 2.71 9.50 -39.28
C GLY A 192 2.59 9.27 -40.79
N SER A 193 1.90 8.21 -41.20
CA SER A 193 1.62 7.90 -42.62
C SER A 193 0.72 8.95 -43.28
N MET A 194 -0.29 9.45 -42.57
CA MET A 194 -1.16 10.52 -43.07
C MET A 194 -0.38 11.84 -43.26
N VAL A 195 0.45 12.23 -42.29
CA VAL A 195 1.30 13.43 -42.39
C VAL A 195 2.28 13.33 -43.56
N ARG A 196 2.93 12.16 -43.73
CA ARG A 196 3.87 11.92 -44.83
C ARG A 196 3.19 12.02 -46.19
N ASN A 197 1.96 11.50 -46.31
CA ASN A 197 1.20 11.57 -47.55
C ASN A 197 0.80 13.02 -47.90
N ASN A 198 0.39 13.81 -46.91
CA ASN A 198 0.02 15.21 -47.13
C ASN A 198 1.22 16.06 -47.62
N ARG A 199 2.41 15.86 -47.06
CA ARG A 199 3.64 16.53 -47.52
C ARG A 199 3.98 16.20 -48.97
N ARG A 200 3.83 14.93 -49.39
CA ARG A 200 4.09 14.53 -50.79
C ARG A 200 3.14 15.24 -51.75
N ARG A 201 1.85 15.31 -51.42
CA ARG A 201 0.85 15.99 -52.27
C ARG A 201 1.15 17.48 -52.43
N ASN A 202 1.63 18.14 -51.37
CA ASN A 202 1.97 19.57 -51.42
C ASN A 202 3.24 19.86 -52.24
N VAL A 203 4.18 18.90 -52.36
CA VAL A 203 5.38 19.06 -53.20
C VAL A 203 5.04 18.94 -54.70
N PHE A 204 4.08 18.08 -55.07
CA PHE A 204 3.65 17.95 -56.47
C PHE A 204 2.71 19.08 -56.94
N ALA A 205 2.10 19.84 -56.03
CA ALA A 205 1.27 21.00 -56.36
C ALA A 205 2.06 22.32 -56.49
N ALA A 206 3.37 22.30 -56.20
CA ALA A 206 4.27 23.45 -56.28
C ALA A 206 5.18 23.43 -57.54
N VAL A 207 4.91 22.52 -58.48
CA VAL A 207 5.50 22.43 -59.83
C VAL A 207 4.42 22.73 -60.85
#